data_AF-A0A1V6IRJ2-F1
#
_entry.id   AF-A0A1V6IRJ2-F1
#
_cell.length_a   1.000
_cell.length_b   1.000
_cell.length_c   1.000
_cell.angle_alpha   90.00
_cell.angle_beta   90.00
_cell.angle_gamma   90.00
#
_symmetry.space_group_name_H-M   'P 1'
#
loop_
_entity.id
_entity.type
_entity.pdbx_description
1 polymer ?
#
loop_
_entity_poly.entity_id
_entity_poly.type
_entity_poly.pdbx_seq_one_letter_code
_entity_poly.pdbx_strand_id
1 'polypeptide(L)'
;MKLNVKEHPREFNASGITIKDYGKIELNENDMITLITESGKECDITAKEWGFYLAPSLNARLRQNGFKVALVRNQEGKLFINAVEIDKTVQFIEYLSANQDSRILCWLDDWPSQ
;
A
#
# COMPACT_ATOMS: atom_id res chain seq x y z
N MET A 1 0.34 -4.79 -21.31
CA MET A 1 1.39 -4.59 -20.29
C MET A 1 2.78 -4.44 -20.90
N LYS A 2 3.62 -3.59 -20.31
CA LYS A 2 5.07 -3.52 -20.53
C LYS A 2 5.82 -3.47 -19.18
N LEU A 3 6.86 -4.29 -19.03
CA LEU A 3 7.70 -4.33 -17.84
C LEU A 3 9.01 -3.56 -18.09
N ASN A 4 9.38 -2.68 -17.16
CA ASN A 4 10.66 -1.98 -17.13
C ASN A 4 11.29 -2.19 -15.74
N VAL A 5 11.77 -3.41 -15.50
CA VAL A 5 12.39 -3.83 -14.24
C VAL A 5 13.91 -3.75 -14.39
N LYS A 6 14.56 -3.17 -13.39
CA LYS A 6 16.02 -3.01 -13.33
C LYS A 6 16.64 -4.24 -12.66
N GLU A 7 17.79 -4.68 -13.19
CA GLU A 7 18.63 -5.71 -12.54
C GLU A 7 19.16 -5.23 -11.19
N HIS A 8 19.50 -3.94 -11.09
CA HIS A 8 19.90 -3.28 -9.84
C HIS A 8 18.94 -2.15 -9.50
N PRO A 9 18.34 -2.13 -8.30
CA PRO A 9 17.39 -1.09 -7.92
C PRO A 9 18.09 0.25 -7.75
N ARG A 10 17.36 1.34 -8.01
CA ARG A 10 17.78 2.66 -7.55
C ARG A 10 17.52 2.73 -6.06
N GLU A 11 18.56 2.97 -5.26
CA GLU A 11 18.41 3.20 -3.82
C GLU A 11 18.24 4.69 -3.52
N PHE A 12 17.35 5.03 -2.59
CA PHE A 12 17.20 6.37 -2.06
C PHE A 12 16.71 6.35 -0.61
N ASN A 13 17.03 7.38 0.17
CA ASN A 13 16.59 7.49 1.56
C ASN A 13 15.34 8.36 1.69
N ALA A 14 14.35 7.86 2.43
CA ALA A 14 13.16 8.60 2.82
C ALA A 14 12.92 8.42 4.32
N SER A 15 13.00 9.52 5.09
CA SER A 15 12.83 9.52 6.55
C SER A 15 13.68 8.46 7.26
N GLY A 16 14.97 8.35 6.90
CA GLY A 16 15.90 7.40 7.51
C GLY A 16 15.78 5.94 7.05
N ILE A 17 14.84 5.63 6.15
CA ILE A 17 14.69 4.29 5.56
C ILE A 17 15.21 4.32 4.12
N THR A 18 16.08 3.37 3.80
CA THR A 18 16.51 3.12 2.42
C THR A 18 15.44 2.35 1.66
N ILE A 19 14.94 2.94 0.58
CA ILE A 19 13.96 2.36 -0.33
C ILE A 19 14.67 1.94 -1.63
N LYS A 20 14.33 0.75 -2.13
CA LYS A 20 14.86 0.18 -3.37
C LYS A 20 13.81 0.22 -4.48
N ASP A 21 14.02 1.07 -5.48
CA ASP A 21 13.14 1.21 -6.66
C ASP A 21 13.63 0.33 -7.82
N TYR A 22 12.91 -0.78 -8.04
CA TYR A 22 13.17 -1.75 -9.11
C TYR A 22 12.63 -1.34 -10.49
N GLY A 23 11.95 -0.20 -10.62
CA GLY A 23 11.47 0.29 -11.91
C GLY A 23 9.95 0.36 -12.00
N LYS A 24 9.39 0.08 -13.18
CA LYS A 24 8.01 0.41 -13.52
C LYS A 24 7.31 -0.71 -14.28
N ILE A 25 6.01 -0.81 -14.07
CA ILE A 25 5.09 -1.65 -14.83
C ILE A 25 4.08 -0.72 -15.48
N GLU A 26 3.91 -0.85 -16.79
CA GLU A 26 2.86 -0.18 -17.55
C GLU A 26 1.76 -1.20 -17.85
N LEU A 27 0.54 -0.89 -17.43
CA LEU A 27 -0.64 -1.74 -17.60
C LEU A 27 -1.51 -1.15 -18.70
N ASN A 28 -2.00 -2.01 -19.60
CA ASN A 28 -3.04 -1.61 -20.54
C ASN A 28 -4.38 -1.50 -19.80
N GLU A 29 -5.37 -0.90 -20.45
CA GLU A 29 -6.74 -0.94 -19.93
C GLU A 29 -7.17 -2.39 -19.64
N ASN A 30 -7.70 -2.63 -18.44
CA ASN A 30 -8.16 -3.92 -17.94
C ASN A 30 -7.07 -4.95 -17.62
N ASP A 31 -5.79 -4.60 -17.71
CA ASP A 31 -4.70 -5.42 -17.15
C ASP A 31 -4.72 -5.33 -15.61
N MET A 32 -4.42 -6.45 -14.93
CA MET A 32 -4.26 -6.52 -13.48
C MET A 32 -2.89 -7.08 -13.11
N ILE A 33 -2.32 -6.58 -12.01
CA ILE A 33 -1.17 -7.19 -11.34
C ILE A 33 -1.49 -7.47 -9.88
N THR A 34 -0.86 -8.49 -9.35
CA THR A 34 -0.88 -8.82 -7.93
C THR A 34 0.47 -8.47 -7.33
N LEU A 35 0.45 -7.65 -6.28
CA LEU A 35 1.61 -7.38 -5.44
C LEU A 35 1.59 -8.34 -4.26
N ILE A 36 2.71 -9.00 -4.00
CA ILE A 36 2.83 -10.00 -2.94
C ILE A 36 3.87 -9.51 -1.93
N THR A 37 3.51 -9.46 -0.65
CA THR A 37 4.45 -9.15 0.44
C THR A 37 5.41 -10.32 0.68
N GLU A 38 6.50 -10.08 1.41
CA GLU A 38 7.45 -11.14 1.81
C GLU A 38 6.77 -12.28 2.60
N SER A 39 5.72 -11.96 3.36
CA SER A 39 4.89 -12.91 4.10
C SER A 39 3.79 -13.59 3.25
N GLY A 40 3.75 -13.33 1.94
CA GLY A 40 2.82 -13.98 1.01
C GLY A 40 1.42 -13.37 0.97
N LYS A 41 1.21 -12.13 1.43
CA LYS A 41 -0.10 -11.45 1.36
C LYS A 41 -0.26 -10.73 0.03
N GLU A 42 -1.44 -10.81 -0.56
CA GLU A 42 -1.71 -10.33 -1.92
C GLU A 42 -2.55 -9.05 -1.95
N CYS A 43 -2.16 -8.11 -2.80
CA CYS A 43 -2.91 -6.89 -3.11
C CYS A 43 -2.93 -6.62 -4.62
N ASP A 44 -4.13 -6.61 -5.20
CA ASP A 44 -4.31 -6.48 -6.65
C ASP A 44 -4.53 -5.02 -7.08
N ILE A 45 -3.91 -4.63 -8.19
CA ILE A 45 -4.12 -3.35 -8.86
C ILE A 45 -4.53 -3.62 -10.30
N THR A 46 -5.70 -3.10 -10.70
CA THR A 46 -6.22 -3.19 -12.08
C THR A 46 -6.18 -1.82 -12.74
N ALA A 47 -5.64 -1.72 -13.94
CA ALA A 47 -5.74 -0.53 -14.76
C ALA A 47 -7.10 -0.47 -15.47
N LYS A 48 -7.65 0.74 -15.58
CA LYS A 48 -8.93 1.05 -16.23
C LYS A 48 -8.73 2.31 -17.07
N GLU A 49 -9.67 2.60 -17.96
CA GLU A 49 -9.60 3.79 -18.84
C GLU A 49 -9.47 5.10 -18.04
N TRP A 50 -9.98 5.10 -16.80
CA TRP A 50 -9.99 6.23 -15.88
C TRP A 50 -8.84 6.23 -14.85
N GLY A 51 -7.97 5.21 -14.81
CA GLY A 51 -6.85 5.14 -13.87
C GLY A 51 -6.66 3.76 -13.23
N PHE A 52 -6.36 3.72 -11.92
CA PHE A 52 -6.12 2.47 -11.18
C PHE A 52 -7.23 2.17 -10.19
N TYR A 53 -7.71 0.93 -10.27
CA TYR A 53 -8.62 0.34 -9.32
C TYR A 53 -7.85 -0.58 -8.39
N LEU A 54 -7.87 -0.29 -7.08
CA LEU A 54 -7.51 -1.30 -6.07
C LEU A 54 -8.61 -2.37 -6.12
N ALA A 55 -8.30 -3.51 -6.73
CA ALA A 55 -9.31 -4.51 -7.03
C ALA A 55 -9.92 -5.21 -5.79
N PRO A 56 -9.21 -5.41 -4.65
CA PRO A 56 -9.83 -5.99 -3.48
C PRO A 56 -10.59 -4.93 -2.68
N SER A 57 -11.84 -5.23 -2.33
CA SER A 57 -12.65 -4.39 -1.43
C SER A 57 -11.98 -4.27 -0.06
N LEU A 58 -11.87 -3.04 0.45
CA LEU A 58 -11.11 -2.74 1.67
C LEU A 58 -11.66 -3.48 2.90
N ASN A 59 -12.98 -3.53 3.03
CA ASN A 59 -13.70 -4.11 4.17
C ASN A 59 -14.11 -5.59 3.96
N ALA A 60 -13.71 -6.23 2.86
CA ALA A 60 -13.97 -7.66 2.64
C ALA A 60 -12.75 -8.39 2.06
N ARG A 61 -12.49 -8.30 0.75
CA ARG A 61 -11.45 -9.12 0.11
C ARG A 61 -10.04 -8.76 0.60
N LEU A 62 -9.73 -7.48 0.75
CA LEU A 62 -8.41 -7.05 1.22
C LEU A 62 -8.18 -7.46 2.68
N ARG A 63 -9.23 -7.44 3.50
CA ARG A 63 -9.23 -7.96 4.87
C ARG A 63 -9.05 -9.48 4.92
N GLN A 64 -9.72 -10.23 4.04
CA GLN A 64 -9.53 -11.67 3.89
C GLN A 64 -8.10 -12.02 3.44
N ASN A 65 -7.49 -11.17 2.61
CA ASN A 65 -6.09 -11.26 2.22
C ASN A 65 -5.12 -10.89 3.35
N GLY A 66 -5.61 -10.54 4.55
CA GLY A 66 -4.79 -10.34 5.73
C GLY A 66 -4.33 -8.90 5.96
N PHE A 67 -5.03 -7.89 5.41
CA PHE A 67 -4.69 -6.48 5.59
C PHE A 67 -5.77 -5.70 6.38
N LYS A 68 -5.33 -4.68 7.12
CA LYS A 68 -6.14 -3.49 7.47
C LYS A 68 -5.74 -2.32 6.57
N VAL A 69 -6.60 -1.32 6.45
CA VAL A 69 -6.33 -0.15 5.59
C VAL A 69 -6.45 1.12 6.42
N ALA A 70 -5.33 1.79 6.65
CA ALA A 70 -5.28 3.03 7.41
C ALA A 70 -5.35 4.25 6.48
N LEU A 71 -6.17 5.23 6.85
CA LEU A 71 -5.99 6.62 6.41
C LEU A 71 -5.06 7.31 7.42
N VAL A 72 -3.91 7.76 6.96
CA VAL A 72 -2.87 8.38 7.79
C VAL A 72 -2.72 9.85 7.43
N ARG A 73 -2.42 10.69 8.43
CA ARG A 73 -2.01 12.08 8.23
C ARG A 73 -0.63 12.30 8.83
N ASN A 74 0.27 12.90 8.06
CA ASN A 74 1.58 13.31 8.56
C ASN A 74 1.57 14.72 9.17
N GLN A 75 2.69 15.17 9.73
CA GLN A 75 2.84 16.51 10.33
C GLN A 75 2.59 17.66 9.34
N GLU A 76 2.92 17.48 8.07
CA GLU A 76 2.65 18.48 7.01
C GLU A 76 1.16 18.51 6.60
N GLY A 77 0.34 17.67 7.22
CA GLY A 77 -1.08 17.56 6.96
C GLY A 77 -1.44 16.77 5.71
N LYS A 78 -0.47 16.14 5.05
CA LYS A 78 -0.66 15.27 3.87
C LYS A 78 -1.31 13.95 4.29
N LEU A 79 -2.17 13.42 3.42
CA LEU A 79 -2.90 12.18 3.63
C LEU A 79 -2.27 11.02 2.85
N PHE A 80 -2.28 9.85 3.47
CA PHE A 80 -1.77 8.60 2.90
C PHE A 80 -2.76 7.47 3.15
N ILE A 81 -2.81 6.51 2.22
CA ILE A 81 -3.53 5.25 2.40
C ILE A 81 -2.46 4.16 2.53
N ASN A 82 -2.53 3.39 3.61
CA ASN A 82 -1.60 2.31 3.89
C ASN A 82 -2.36 0.99 4.06
N ALA A 83 -2.06 -0.01 3.23
CA ALA A 83 -2.44 -1.39 3.50
C ALA A 83 -1.40 -1.98 4.46
N VAL A 84 -1.87 -2.47 5.60
CA VAL A 84 -1.05 -2.94 6.72
C VAL A 84 -1.40 -4.40 6.98
N GLU A 85 -0.44 -5.30 6.92
CA GLU A 85 -0.69 -6.68 7.32
C GLU A 85 -1.20 -6.72 8.76
N ILE A 86 -2.28 -7.49 9.02
CA ILE A 86 -3.01 -7.47 10.30
C ILE A 86 -2.08 -7.80 11.48
N ASP A 87 -1.11 -8.69 11.28
CA ASP A 87 -0.12 -9.10 12.28
C ASP A 87 1.04 -8.11 12.45
N LYS A 88 1.09 -7.04 11.63
CA LYS A 88 2.12 -5.99 11.68
C LYS A 88 1.59 -4.62 12.13
N THR A 89 0.36 -4.56 12.65
CA THR A 89 -0.24 -3.28 13.05
C THR A 89 0.52 -2.59 14.18
N VAL A 90 1.13 -3.34 15.09
CA VAL A 90 1.95 -2.77 16.19
C VAL A 90 3.19 -2.09 15.63
N GLN A 91 3.94 -2.78 14.78
CA GLN A 91 5.14 -2.27 14.10
C GLN A 91 4.80 -1.07 13.22
N PHE A 92 3.63 -1.08 12.58
CA PHE A 92 3.15 0.06 11.79
C PHE A 92 2.88 1.30 12.67
N ILE A 93 2.24 1.13 13.82
CA ILE A 93 2.01 2.24 14.76
C ILE A 93 3.34 2.80 15.28
N GLU A 94 4.27 1.92 15.67
CA GLU A 94 5.62 2.31 16.08
C GLU A 94 6.36 3.09 14.97
N TYR A 95 6.26 2.61 13.72
CA TYR A 95 6.82 3.29 12.55
C TYR A 95 6.28 4.72 12.38
N LEU A 96 4.97 4.91 12.51
CA LEU A 96 4.33 6.22 12.38
C LEU A 96 4.80 7.19 13.47
N SER A 97 4.91 6.71 14.71
CA SER A 97 5.37 7.49 15.85
C SER A 97 6.86 7.83 15.77
N ALA A 98 7.71 6.88 15.37
CA ALA A 98 9.17 7.05 15.39
C ALA A 98 9.70 7.91 14.24
N ASN A 99 9.12 7.81 13.04
CA ASN A 99 9.77 8.35 11.83
C ASN A 99 9.07 9.57 11.23
N GLN A 100 7.83 9.88 11.61
CA GLN A 100 7.03 10.91 10.93
C GLN A 100 6.08 11.72 11.82
N ASP A 101 5.95 11.38 13.11
CA ASP A 101 4.90 11.89 14.00
C ASP A 101 3.53 11.94 13.26
N SER A 102 3.33 10.88 12.49
CA SER A 102 2.14 10.64 11.69
C SER A 102 1.12 9.94 12.59
N ARG A 103 -0.16 10.14 12.28
CA ARG A 103 -1.24 9.48 13.02
C ARG A 103 -2.25 8.85 12.09
N ILE A 104 -2.80 7.73 12.54
CA ILE A 104 -3.96 7.10 11.91
C ILE A 104 -5.18 7.98 12.20
N LEU A 105 -5.88 8.40 11.16
CA LEU A 105 -7.16 9.10 11.28
C LEU A 105 -8.30 8.09 11.47
N CYS A 106 -8.29 7.01 10.69
CA CYS A 106 -9.22 5.89 10.83
C CYS A 106 -8.72 4.65 10.09
N TRP A 107 -9.31 3.51 10.44
CA TRP A 107 -9.23 2.26 9.68
C TRP A 107 -10.40 2.23 8.69
N LEU A 108 -10.11 2.33 7.40
CA LEU A 108 -11.11 2.38 6.32
C LEU A 108 -11.84 1.04 6.15
N ASP A 109 -11.20 -0.07 6.55
CA ASP A 109 -11.78 -1.42 6.51
C ASP A 109 -12.82 -1.68 7.62
N ASP A 110 -12.84 -0.84 8.67
CA ASP A 110 -13.79 -0.96 9.78
C ASP A 110 -15.09 -0.16 9.53
N TRP A 111 -15.26 0.41 8.33
CA TRP A 111 -16.47 1.14 7.99
C TRP A 111 -17.69 0.19 8.00
N PRO A 112 -18.79 0.54 8.70
CA PRO A 112 -19.94 -0.33 8.81
C PRO A 112 -20.53 -0.64 7.43
N SER A 113 -20.90 -1.92 7.21
CA SER A 113 -21.74 -2.29 6.08
C SER A 113 -23.11 -1.63 6.24
N GLN A 114 -23.60 -1.01 5.18
CA GLN A 114 -24.99 -0.54 5.10
C GLN A 114 -25.96 -1.73 5.14
#